data_AF-A0AAU2DW61-F1
#
_entry.id   AF-A0AAU2DW61-F1
#
_cell.length_a   1.000
_cell.length_b   1.000
_cell.length_c   1.000
_cell.angle_alpha   90.00
_cell.angle_beta   90.00
_cell.angle_gamma   90.00
#
_symmetry.space_group_name_H-M   'P 1'
#
loop_
_entity.id
_entity.type
_entity.pdbx_description
1 polymer ?
#
loop_
_entity_poly.entity_id
_entity_poly.type
_entity_poly.pdbx_seq_one_letter_code
_entity_poly.pdbx_strand_id
1 'polypeptide(L)'
;MPPTWQRVRPPQRRNTYGYADLTDQSPLLAFGHGLSYTSFDIAYIGEAEVRDGLLRTPVRVSDTGSVHGETVVQLYVRQEVAGAVQPVRRLVQFQRVALAACESADLVLEALLARLHCALPDGRRGLEHTQVAVMTGLISDNIRCVTSVPVPSTSSDTVLLMTEGSST
;
A
#
# COMPACT_ATOMS: atom_id res chain seq x y z
N MET A 1 59.06 1.81 -25.31
CA MET A 1 57.82 1.09 -24.94
C MET A 1 56.83 2.10 -24.39
N PRO A 2 55.57 2.17 -24.88
CA PRO A 2 54.58 3.06 -24.28
C PRO A 2 53.95 2.41 -23.04
N PRO A 3 53.48 3.19 -22.05
CA PRO A 3 52.84 2.63 -20.86
C PRO A 3 51.46 2.04 -21.22
N THR A 4 51.25 0.80 -20.79
CA THR A 4 50.01 0.06 -20.98
C THR A 4 48.97 0.54 -19.96
N TRP A 5 48.02 1.39 -20.38
CA TRP A 5 46.89 1.76 -19.54
C TRP A 5 45.94 0.57 -19.39
N GLN A 6 45.99 -0.15 -18.27
CA GLN A 6 44.98 -1.15 -17.97
C GLN A 6 43.67 -0.44 -17.61
N ARG A 7 42.65 -0.61 -18.46
CA ARG A 7 41.28 -0.20 -18.18
C ARG A 7 40.78 -1.07 -17.02
N VAL A 8 40.86 -0.57 -15.79
CA VAL A 8 40.12 -1.17 -14.67
C VAL A 8 38.64 -1.04 -15.04
N ARG A 9 37.99 -2.15 -15.37
CA ARG A 9 36.53 -2.15 -15.57
C ARG A 9 35.92 -1.79 -14.21
N PRO A 10 35.11 -0.72 -14.11
CA PRO A 10 34.38 -0.49 -12.88
C PRO A 10 33.49 -1.73 -12.62
N PRO A 11 33.32 -2.13 -11.34
CA PRO A 11 32.43 -3.23 -11.01
C PRO A 11 31.06 -2.97 -11.65
N GLN A 12 30.42 -4.02 -12.19
CA GLN A 12 29.09 -3.91 -12.78
C GLN A 12 28.17 -3.24 -11.77
N ARG A 13 27.81 -1.97 -12.03
CA ARG A 13 26.87 -1.25 -11.17
C ARG A 13 25.56 -2.01 -11.22
N ARG A 14 25.15 -2.55 -10.08
CA ARG A 14 23.75 -2.90 -9.84
C ARG A 14 22.95 -1.66 -10.18
N ASN A 15 21.84 -1.80 -10.91
CA ASN A 15 20.94 -0.70 -11.23
C ASN A 15 20.30 -0.20 -9.93
N THR A 16 21.06 0.55 -9.14
CA THR A 16 20.60 1.20 -7.91
C THR A 16 20.01 2.52 -8.35
N TYR A 17 18.68 2.58 -8.37
CA TYR A 17 17.97 3.84 -8.49
C TYR A 17 18.27 4.66 -7.23
N GLY A 18 18.85 5.86 -7.38
CA GLY A 18 19.25 6.70 -6.26
C GLY A 18 20.49 7.57 -6.52
N TYR A 19 20.88 8.34 -5.52
CA TYR A 19 22.09 9.18 -5.55
C TYR A 19 23.36 8.33 -5.40
N ALA A 20 24.36 8.55 -6.26
CA ALA A 20 25.56 7.71 -6.33
C ALA A 20 26.52 7.86 -5.14
N ASP A 21 26.38 8.95 -4.39
CA ASP A 21 27.13 9.32 -3.20
C ASP A 21 26.43 8.89 -1.89
N LEU A 22 25.20 8.38 -1.97
CA LEU A 22 24.47 7.85 -0.83
C LEU A 22 24.49 6.32 -0.82
N THR A 23 25.07 5.75 0.24
CA THR A 23 25.09 4.30 0.47
C THR A 23 23.70 3.75 0.79
N ASP A 24 22.85 4.55 1.43
CA ASP A 24 21.46 4.22 1.75
C ASP A 24 20.52 5.29 1.16
N GLN A 25 19.46 4.84 0.50
CA GLN A 25 18.42 5.67 -0.11
C GLN A 25 17.16 5.73 0.78
N SER A 26 17.23 5.18 1.99
CA SER A 26 16.13 5.23 2.95
C SER A 26 15.82 6.67 3.39
N PRO A 27 14.54 7.03 3.53
CA PRO A 27 14.18 8.35 4.05
C PRO A 27 14.56 8.45 5.52
N LEU A 28 14.95 9.65 5.97
CA LEU A 28 15.20 9.89 7.40
C LEU A 28 13.93 9.66 8.24
N LEU A 29 12.78 10.08 7.72
CA LEU A 29 11.45 9.83 8.27
C LEU A 29 10.53 9.44 7.11
N ALA A 30 10.03 8.21 7.14
CA ALA A 30 9.12 7.72 6.12
C ALA A 30 7.76 8.44 6.17
N PHE A 31 7.02 8.38 5.07
CA PHE A 31 5.65 8.90 5.05
C PHE A 31 4.80 8.19 6.11
N GLY A 32 3.96 8.96 6.82
CA GLY A 32 3.15 8.45 7.91
C GLY A 32 3.91 8.28 9.23
N HIS A 33 5.18 8.67 9.31
CA HIS A 33 5.94 8.62 10.56
C HIS A 33 5.37 9.60 11.58
N GLY A 34 5.08 9.09 12.77
CA GLY A 34 4.64 9.87 13.93
C GLY A 34 5.03 9.15 15.20
N LEU A 35 5.59 9.90 16.16
CA LEU A 35 5.88 9.36 17.49
C LEU A 35 4.59 9.29 18.30
N SER A 36 4.52 8.30 19.17
CA SER A 36 3.47 8.15 20.17
C SER A 36 4.11 7.87 21.53
N TYR A 37 3.41 8.24 22.60
CA TYR A 37 3.80 7.89 23.97
C TYR A 37 3.42 6.45 24.34
N THR A 38 2.69 5.76 23.47
CA THR A 38 2.37 4.33 23.58
C THR A 38 2.78 3.58 22.31
N SER A 39 2.76 2.25 22.38
CA SER A 39 3.09 1.35 21.27
C SER A 39 1.83 0.68 20.75
N PHE A 40 1.72 0.54 19.43
CA PHE A 40 0.58 -0.12 18.80
C PHE A 40 1.02 -1.31 17.97
N ASP A 41 0.22 -2.37 18.01
CA ASP A 41 0.33 -3.50 17.11
C ASP A 41 -0.88 -3.58 16.18
N ILE A 42 -0.71 -4.25 15.05
CA ILE A 42 -1.77 -4.43 14.04
C ILE A 42 -1.72 -5.83 13.44
N ALA A 43 -2.89 -6.43 13.28
CA ALA A 43 -3.06 -7.73 12.67
C ALA A 43 -4.30 -7.78 11.76
N TYR A 44 -4.27 -8.65 10.75
CA TYR A 44 -5.49 -9.04 10.04
C TYR A 44 -6.34 -9.96 10.93
N ILE A 45 -7.65 -9.71 10.95
CA ILE A 45 -8.63 -10.54 11.67
C ILE A 45 -9.60 -11.26 10.73
N GLY A 46 -9.37 -11.14 9.42
CA GLY A 46 -10.12 -11.80 8.37
C GLY A 46 -9.42 -11.62 7.03
N GLU A 47 -10.00 -12.19 5.98
CA GLU A 47 -9.49 -12.03 4.62
C GLU A 47 -9.90 -10.66 4.07
N ALA A 48 -8.96 -10.02 3.37
CA ALA A 48 -9.31 -8.86 2.56
C ALA A 48 -10.09 -9.34 1.32
N GLU A 49 -11.17 -8.65 0.98
CA GLU A 49 -12.03 -9.03 -0.14
C GLU A 49 -12.44 -7.80 -0.97
N VAL A 50 -12.79 -8.05 -2.22
CA VAL A 50 -13.43 -7.06 -3.09
C VAL A 50 -14.89 -7.43 -3.25
N ARG A 51 -15.79 -6.53 -2.83
CA ARG A 51 -17.25 -6.70 -2.93
C ARG A 51 -17.89 -5.35 -3.20
N ASP A 52 -18.88 -5.31 -4.08
CA ASP A 52 -19.66 -4.09 -4.39
C ASP A 52 -18.80 -2.86 -4.76
N GLY A 53 -17.69 -3.09 -5.48
CA GLY A 53 -16.76 -2.04 -5.86
C GLY A 53 -15.89 -1.48 -4.72
N LEU A 54 -15.88 -2.13 -3.55
CA LEU A 54 -15.06 -1.78 -2.40
C LEU A 54 -14.04 -2.89 -2.11
N LEU A 55 -12.80 -2.49 -1.84
CA LEU A 55 -11.80 -3.31 -1.17
C LEU A 55 -12.02 -3.16 0.34
N ARG A 56 -12.37 -4.26 1.01
CA ARG A 56 -12.57 -4.33 2.45
C ARG A 56 -11.40 -5.06 3.09
N THR A 57 -10.84 -4.48 4.14
CA THR A 57 -9.69 -5.05 4.84
C THR A 57 -9.92 -5.02 6.35
N PRO A 58 -10.34 -6.14 6.96
CA PRO A 58 -10.60 -6.23 8.39
C PRO A 58 -9.28 -6.33 9.17
N VAL A 59 -9.09 -5.42 10.12
CA VAL A 59 -7.88 -5.34 10.96
C VAL A 59 -8.24 -5.13 12.41
N ARG A 60 -7.37 -5.64 13.29
CA ARG A 60 -7.34 -5.30 14.70
C ARG A 60 -6.13 -4.44 14.98
N VAL A 61 -6.35 -3.36 15.73
CA VAL A 61 -5.30 -2.51 16.27
C VAL A 61 -5.32 -2.65 17.78
N SER A 62 -4.16 -2.87 18.38
CA SER A 62 -4.01 -3.05 19.81
C SER A 62 -3.03 -2.02 20.36
N ASP A 63 -3.44 -1.28 21.39
CA ASP A 63 -2.52 -0.55 22.24
C ASP A 63 -1.80 -1.55 23.14
N THR A 64 -0.47 -1.50 23.16
CA THR A 64 0.41 -2.41 23.90
C THR A 64 1.20 -1.69 25.00
N GLY A 65 0.96 -0.39 25.19
CA GLY A 65 1.58 0.39 26.26
C GLY A 65 0.64 0.65 27.43
N SER A 66 1.08 1.54 28.31
CA SER A 66 0.46 1.80 29.62
C SER A 66 -0.32 3.12 29.70
N VAL A 67 -0.39 3.86 28.59
CA VAL A 67 -1.07 5.16 28.51
C VAL A 67 -2.01 5.17 27.32
N HIS A 68 -3.09 5.94 27.41
CA HIS A 68 -3.98 6.20 26.27
C HIS A 68 -3.21 6.82 25.10
N GLY A 69 -3.53 6.40 23.88
CA GLY A 69 -2.95 6.96 22.67
C GLY A 69 -3.89 6.96 21.47
N GLU A 70 -3.47 7.65 20.42
CA GLU A 70 -4.16 7.68 19.13
C GLU A 70 -3.15 7.34 18.02
N THR A 71 -3.56 6.51 17.08
CA THR A 71 -2.73 6.10 15.93
C THR A 71 -3.51 6.18 14.63
N VAL A 72 -2.80 6.18 13.50
CA VAL A 72 -3.38 6.18 12.16
C VAL A 72 -3.03 4.87 11.47
N VAL A 73 -4.05 4.06 11.23
CA VAL A 73 -3.95 2.85 10.42
C VAL A 73 -3.93 3.23 8.95
N GLN A 74 -2.99 2.69 8.19
CA GLN A 74 -2.78 3.04 6.78
C GLN A 74 -2.90 1.79 5.90
N LEU A 75 -3.76 1.87 4.89
CA LEU A 75 -3.96 0.84 3.87
C LEU A 75 -3.25 1.24 2.59
N TYR A 76 -2.26 0.44 2.22
CA TYR A 76 -1.52 0.53 0.97
C TYR A 76 -1.89 -0.62 0.04
N VAL A 77 -1.83 -0.37 -1.26
CA VAL A 77 -2.02 -1.38 -2.28
C VAL A 77 -0.93 -1.33 -3.34
N ARG A 78 -0.72 -2.48 -3.99
CA ARG A 78 0.13 -2.63 -5.17
C ARG A 78 -0.46 -3.69 -6.07
N GLN A 79 -0.59 -3.39 -7.36
CA GLN A 79 -0.85 -4.43 -8.35
C GLN A 79 0.41 -5.27 -8.55
N GLU A 80 0.30 -6.60 -8.46
CA GLU A 80 1.44 -7.51 -8.65
C GLU A 80 1.86 -7.56 -10.12
N VAL A 81 0.88 -7.57 -11.02
CA VAL A 81 1.05 -7.44 -12.46
C VAL A 81 0.24 -6.22 -12.91
N ALA A 82 0.92 -5.26 -13.52
CA ALA A 82 0.32 -4.04 -14.03
C ALA A 82 0.85 -3.75 -15.44
N GLY A 83 -0.04 -3.37 -16.37
CA GLY A 83 0.33 -2.92 -17.71
C GLY A 83 1.07 -1.57 -17.75
N ALA A 84 1.13 -0.85 -16.63
CA ALA A 84 1.82 0.43 -16.50
C ALA A 84 2.69 0.47 -15.22
N VAL A 85 3.73 1.30 -15.23
CA VAL A 85 4.60 1.52 -14.05
C VAL A 85 3.77 2.16 -12.94
N GLN A 86 3.87 1.62 -11.73
CA GLN A 86 3.15 2.10 -10.56
C GLN A 86 4.04 2.23 -9.33
N PRO A 87 3.64 3.06 -8.35
CA PRO A 87 4.30 3.10 -7.05
C PRO A 87 4.31 1.71 -6.39
N VAL A 88 5.40 1.39 -5.70
CA VAL A 88 5.55 0.13 -4.94
C VAL A 88 4.51 0.04 -3.81
N ARG A 89 4.12 1.18 -3.23
CA ARG A 89 3.06 1.30 -2.22
C ARG A 89 2.23 2.52 -2.57
N ARG A 90 0.92 2.33 -2.78
CA ARG A 90 -0.04 3.43 -2.97
C ARG A 90 -0.99 3.46 -1.78
N LEU A 91 -1.01 4.55 -1.01
CA LEU A 91 -1.99 4.74 0.05
C LEU A 91 -3.38 4.90 -0.56
N VAL A 92 -4.35 4.10 -0.13
CA VAL A 92 -5.73 4.13 -0.64
C VAL A 92 -6.78 4.41 0.43
N GLN A 93 -6.49 4.12 1.69
CA GLN A 93 -7.34 4.46 2.82
C GLN A 93 -6.49 4.63 4.08
N PHE A 94 -6.96 5.46 5.01
CA PHE A 94 -6.42 5.54 6.35
C PHE A 94 -7.54 5.81 7.36
N GLN A 95 -7.35 5.37 8.60
CA GLN A 95 -8.30 5.61 9.67
C GLN A 95 -7.56 5.91 10.97
N ARG A 96 -8.00 6.94 11.67
CA ARG A 96 -7.49 7.30 12.98
C ARG A 96 -8.27 6.56 14.07
N VAL A 97 -7.57 6.01 15.05
CA VAL A 97 -8.13 5.20 16.13
C VAL A 97 -7.52 5.64 17.45
N ALA A 98 -8.38 6.05 18.39
CA ALA A 98 -8.00 6.32 19.77
C ALA A 98 -8.29 5.07 20.62
N LEU A 99 -7.35 4.70 21.47
CA LEU A 99 -7.42 3.52 22.32
C LEU A 99 -7.00 3.89 23.75
N ALA A 100 -7.70 3.33 24.73
CA ALA A 100 -7.17 3.28 26.09
C ALA A 100 -5.96 2.33 26.16
N ALA A 101 -5.19 2.45 27.24
CA ALA A 101 -4.05 1.56 27.49
C ALA A 101 -4.50 0.08 27.48
N CYS A 102 -3.73 -0.76 26.78
CA CYS A 102 -4.02 -2.19 26.60
C CYS A 102 -5.35 -2.53 25.88
N GLU A 103 -6.02 -1.55 25.25
CA GLU A 103 -7.26 -1.79 24.52
C GLU A 103 -6.99 -2.28 23.08
N SER A 104 -7.96 -2.97 22.49
CA SER A 104 -7.95 -3.31 21.07
C SER A 104 -9.25 -2.88 20.39
N ALA A 105 -9.15 -2.38 19.16
CA ALA A 105 -10.29 -2.09 18.31
C ALA A 105 -10.21 -2.86 16.99
N ASP A 106 -11.36 -3.42 16.60
CA ASP A 106 -11.56 -4.04 15.31
C ASP A 106 -12.19 -3.03 14.36
N LEU A 107 -11.62 -2.88 13.18
CA LEU A 107 -12.14 -1.99 12.14
C LEU A 107 -12.00 -2.61 10.76
N VAL A 108 -12.81 -2.13 9.82
CA VAL A 108 -12.73 -2.50 8.41
C VAL A 108 -12.33 -1.27 7.61
N LEU A 109 -11.15 -1.31 7.02
CA LEU A 109 -10.71 -0.27 6.09
C LEU A 109 -11.40 -0.52 4.75
N GLU A 110 -12.21 0.43 4.30
CA GLU A 110 -12.89 0.37 3.02
C GLU A 110 -12.28 1.35 2.03
N ALA A 111 -11.84 0.86 0.87
CA ALA A 111 -11.34 1.68 -0.22
C ALA A 111 -12.14 1.42 -1.48
N LEU A 112 -12.58 2.49 -2.17
CA LEU A 112 -13.18 2.37 -3.50
C LEU A 112 -12.19 1.71 -4.45
N LEU A 113 -12.63 0.67 -5.14
CA LEU A 113 -11.81 -0.05 -6.12
C LEU A 113 -11.33 0.89 -7.25
N ALA A 114 -12.14 1.90 -7.58
CA ALA A 114 -11.78 2.96 -8.52
C ALA A 114 -10.51 3.74 -8.14
N ARG A 115 -10.09 3.76 -6.85
CA ARG A 115 -8.80 4.36 -6.42
C ARG A 115 -7.60 3.55 -6.91
N LEU A 116 -7.80 2.28 -7.27
CA LEU A 116 -6.74 1.43 -7.81
C LEU A 116 -6.57 1.63 -9.33
N HIS A 117 -7.53 2.26 -10.02
CA HIS A 117 -7.47 2.46 -11.47
C HIS A 117 -6.17 3.14 -11.90
N CYS A 118 -5.52 2.58 -12.91
CA CYS A 118 -4.39 3.16 -13.61
C CYS A 118 -4.79 3.56 -15.03
N ALA A 119 -3.92 4.32 -15.68
CA ALA A 119 -4.05 4.53 -17.12
C ALA A 119 -3.79 3.20 -17.84
N LEU A 120 -4.74 2.78 -18.66
CA LEU A 120 -4.61 1.64 -19.55
C LEU A 120 -4.00 2.11 -20.89
N PRO A 121 -3.43 1.19 -21.69
CA PRO A 121 -2.85 1.53 -23.00
C PRO A 121 -3.82 2.21 -23.97
N ASP A 122 -5.12 2.00 -23.81
CA ASP A 122 -6.18 2.60 -24.62
C ASP A 122 -6.58 4.02 -24.16
N GLY A 123 -5.90 4.57 -23.15
CA GLY A 123 -6.15 5.90 -22.59
C GLY A 123 -7.27 5.95 -21.55
N ARG A 124 -7.99 4.85 -21.31
CA ARG A 124 -9.03 4.79 -20.27
C ARG A 124 -8.41 4.56 -18.90
N ARG A 125 -9.17 4.88 -17.85
CA ARG A 125 -8.81 4.52 -16.46
C ARG A 125 -9.50 3.23 -16.07
N GLY A 126 -8.72 2.25 -15.64
CA GLY A 126 -9.24 0.96 -15.21
C GLY A 126 -8.22 0.13 -14.48
N LEU A 127 -8.61 -1.11 -14.22
CA LEU A 127 -7.85 -2.14 -13.57
C LEU A 127 -7.93 -3.37 -14.45
N GLU A 128 -6.79 -3.92 -14.83
CA GLU A 128 -6.73 -5.26 -15.43
C GLU A 128 -6.96 -6.31 -14.35
N HIS A 129 -7.45 -7.49 -14.74
CA HIS A 129 -7.61 -8.61 -13.81
C HIS A 129 -6.24 -8.99 -13.24
N THR A 130 -6.05 -8.81 -11.94
CA THR A 130 -4.75 -8.98 -11.30
C THR A 130 -4.89 -9.31 -9.83
N GLN A 131 -3.81 -9.81 -9.25
CA GLN A 131 -3.65 -9.88 -7.80
C GLN A 131 -3.22 -8.50 -7.29
N VAL A 132 -3.91 -8.03 -6.26
CA VAL A 132 -3.55 -6.81 -5.56
C VAL A 132 -2.98 -7.19 -4.20
N ALA A 133 -1.72 -6.84 -3.97
CA ALA A 133 -1.12 -6.88 -2.65
C ALA A 133 -1.73 -5.79 -1.79
N VAL A 134 -2.38 -6.20 -0.70
CA VAL A 134 -2.99 -5.37 0.34
C VAL A 134 -2.04 -5.33 1.53
N MET A 135 -1.57 -4.13 1.84
CA MET A 135 -0.50 -3.88 2.79
C MET A 135 -1.00 -2.92 3.86
N THR A 136 -1.05 -3.35 5.11
CA THR A 136 -1.49 -2.50 6.23
C THR A 136 -0.36 -2.28 7.21
N GLY A 137 -0.22 -1.04 7.66
CA GLY A 137 0.76 -0.65 8.65
C GLY A 137 0.42 0.68 9.31
N LEU A 138 1.31 1.13 10.19
CA LEU A 138 1.21 2.43 10.86
C LEU A 138 2.13 3.48 10.23
N ILE A 139 3.16 3.02 9.51
CA ILE A 139 4.15 3.86 8.82
C ILE A 139 4.47 3.20 7.47
N SER A 140 4.70 3.99 6.42
CA SER A 140 4.87 3.48 5.06
C SER A 140 6.06 2.52 4.86
N ASP A 141 7.10 2.59 5.69
CA ASP A 141 8.27 1.71 5.68
C ASP A 141 8.16 0.53 6.67
N ASN A 142 7.19 0.56 7.58
CA ASN A 142 6.92 -0.47 8.58
C ASN A 142 5.52 -1.09 8.37
N ILE A 143 5.38 -1.81 7.25
CA ILE A 143 4.19 -2.58 6.93
C ILE A 143 4.22 -3.89 7.71
N ARG A 144 3.19 -4.14 8.51
CA ARG A 144 3.11 -5.32 9.40
C ARG A 144 2.27 -6.45 8.82
N CYS A 145 1.29 -6.12 7.99
CA CYS A 145 0.37 -7.09 7.43
C CYS A 145 0.39 -6.98 5.91
N VAL A 146 0.61 -8.10 5.22
CA VAL A 146 0.56 -8.18 3.75
C VAL A 146 -0.24 -9.41 3.36
N THR A 147 -1.19 -9.23 2.45
CA THR A 147 -1.95 -10.31 1.83
C THR A 147 -2.21 -9.97 0.36
N SER A 148 -2.62 -10.93 -0.46
CA SER A 148 -2.98 -10.69 -1.86
C SER A 148 -4.42 -11.08 -2.10
N VAL A 149 -5.14 -10.23 -2.84
CA VAL A 149 -6.56 -10.41 -3.15
C VAL A 149 -6.76 -10.41 -4.66
N PRO A 150 -7.50 -11.39 -5.21
CA PRO A 150 -7.87 -11.38 -6.62
C PRO A 150 -8.84 -10.24 -6.90
N VAL A 151 -8.59 -9.45 -7.94
CA VAL A 151 -9.46 -8.35 -8.34
C VAL A 151 -9.90 -8.51 -9.80
N PRO A 152 -11.21 -8.46 -10.10
CA PRO A 152 -11.71 -8.55 -11.47
C PRO A 152 -11.32 -7.32 -12.27
N SER A 153 -11.21 -7.48 -13.59
CA SER A 153 -10.99 -6.34 -14.48
C SER A 153 -12.15 -5.36 -14.38
N THR A 154 -11.84 -4.09 -14.11
CA THR A 154 -12.84 -3.03 -13.92
C THR A 154 -12.43 -1.83 -14.75
N SER A 155 -13.36 -1.18 -15.43
CA SER A 155 -13.10 0.08 -16.14
C SER A 155 -14.01 1.18 -15.61
N SER A 156 -13.60 2.44 -15.75
CA SER A 156 -14.44 3.57 -15.28
C SER A 156 -15.78 3.64 -16.01
N ASP A 157 -15.88 3.09 -17.22
CA ASP A 157 -17.13 2.96 -17.99
C ASP A 157 -18.07 1.90 -17.38
N THR A 158 -17.53 0.88 -16.70
CA THR A 158 -18.29 -0.21 -16.06
C THR A 158 -19.02 0.26 -14.79
N VAL A 159 -18.47 1.26 -14.08
CA VAL A 159 -19.05 1.74 -12.82
C VAL A 159 -20.39 2.47 -13.04
N LEU A 160 -20.56 3.16 -14.18
CA LEU A 160 -21.81 3.82 -14.55
C LEU A 160 -22.94 2.83 -14.86
N LEU A 161 -22.62 1.64 -15.37
CA LEU A 161 -23.62 0.62 -15.70
C LEU A 161 -24.16 -0.13 -14.47
N MET A 162 -23.48 -0.07 -13.33
CA MET A 162 -23.96 -0.68 -12.08
C MET A 162 -24.88 0.22 -11.25
N THR A 163 -25.00 1.51 -11.60
CA THR A 163 -25.90 2.46 -10.90
C THR A 163 -27.29 2.56 -11.56
N GLU A 164 -27.48 2.02 -12.75
CA GLU A 164 -28.72 2.08 -13.54
C GLU A 164 -29.55 0.77 -13.46
N GLY A 165 -29.29 -0.09 -12.46
CA GLY A 165 -29.82 -1.47 -12.40
C GLY A 165 -30.78 -1.78 -11.25
N SER A 166 -31.30 -0.79 -10.52
CA SER A 166 -32.25 -1.03 -9.42
C SER A 166 -33.43 -0.06 -9.46
N SER A 167 -34.35 -0.29 -10.39
CA SER A 167 -35.75 0.09 -10.24
C SER A 167 -36.63 -0.89 -11.03
N THR A 168 -37.22 -1.85 -10.32
CA THR A 168 -38.46 -2.53 -10.71
C THR A 168 -39.16 -2.96 -9.42
#